data_AF-A0AAU9PG70-F1
#
_entry.id   AF-A0AAU9PG70-F1
#
_cell.length_a   1.000
_cell.length_b   1.000
_cell.length_c   1.000
_cell.angle_alpha   90.00
_cell.angle_beta   90.00
_cell.angle_gamma   90.00
#
_symmetry.space_group_name_H-M   'P 1'
#
loop_
_entity.id
_entity.type
_entity.pdbx_description
1 polymer ?
#
loop_
_entity_poly.entity_id
_entity_poly.type
_entity_poly.pdbx_seq_one_letter_code
_entity_poly.pdbx_strand_id
1 'polypeptide(L)'
;MQFKDIAVKLYYKAVHFYLQEQPYLINDFLNVLALRVDHTRVVDIMRKTGCLPLVKLYMVAIQSNNVWRRKTMKGWESIDLHDNFDEIGLAQKEQSFRMMSTTRVWSTRRARKANSSKTWKEVCFACVDADEFRLAQICGLHIIVQVDDLEEVSEFYQNGGCFNEPISLMESGLGLERAHMGIFTEMGVLYARYRHEKLLEHIKLFSTRLNIPKLIRAYDEQQHWKELTYLYIQYDEFDNAASTVMNHFPDAWDHMQFKDIAVKVENVELYYKAVHFYLQEHPDLINDVLNVLALRVDHTRVVDIMRKARYLPLVNPYMVAVQSNNVSAVNVALNEIYVEEEDYDRLREFIDLHAMETAAVRRP
;
A
#
# COMPACT_ATOMS: atom_id res chain seq x y z
N MET A 1 64.60 16.09 7.67
CA MET A 1 64.14 17.30 8.38
C MET A 1 62.93 17.97 7.73
N GLN A 2 62.72 17.90 6.40
CA GLN A 2 61.67 18.67 5.70
C GLN A 2 60.22 18.14 5.78
N PHE A 3 59.98 16.85 5.98
CA PHE A 3 58.59 16.30 6.00
C PHE A 3 57.80 16.63 7.27
N LYS A 4 58.46 16.75 8.43
CA LYS A 4 57.79 17.09 9.70
C LYS A 4 57.24 18.52 9.69
N ASP A 5 57.96 19.48 9.12
CA ASP A 5 57.54 20.88 9.09
C ASP A 5 56.36 21.15 8.14
N ILE A 6 56.25 20.37 7.05
CA ILE A 6 55.13 20.47 6.10
C ILE A 6 53.85 19.90 6.73
N ALA A 7 53.96 18.75 7.39
CA ALA A 7 52.83 18.11 8.08
C ALA A 7 52.29 19.02 9.20
N VAL A 8 53.18 19.66 9.96
CA VAL A 8 52.81 20.60 11.03
C VAL A 8 52.14 21.86 10.48
N LYS A 9 52.61 22.41 9.35
CA LYS A 9 51.98 23.58 8.70
C LYS A 9 50.60 23.24 8.11
N LEU A 10 50.44 22.06 7.50
CA LEU A 10 49.15 21.58 7.00
C LEU A 10 48.18 21.34 8.15
N TYR A 11 48.66 20.82 9.28
CA TYR A 11 47.86 20.61 10.49
C TYR A 11 47.29 21.93 11.03
N TYR A 12 48.11 22.96 11.22
CA TYR A 12 47.61 24.25 11.73
C TYR A 12 46.67 24.95 10.74
N LYS A 13 46.85 24.75 9.42
CA LYS A 13 45.88 25.19 8.41
C LYS A 13 44.57 24.41 8.50
N ALA A 14 44.62 23.10 8.73
CA ALA A 14 43.43 22.28 8.93
C ALA A 14 42.69 22.70 10.21
N VAL A 15 43.38 22.92 11.33
CA VAL A 15 42.78 23.44 12.57
C VAL A 15 42.08 24.78 12.34
N HIS A 16 42.70 25.70 11.59
CA HIS A 16 42.08 26.97 11.25
C HIS A 16 40.83 26.80 10.35
N PHE A 17 40.90 25.91 9.36
CA PHE A 17 39.77 25.58 8.48
C PHE A 17 38.60 24.96 9.28
N TYR A 18 38.88 24.00 10.15
CA TYR A 18 37.86 23.39 11.00
C TYR A 18 37.29 24.40 12.01
N LEU A 19 38.10 25.31 12.58
CA LEU A 19 37.61 26.36 13.47
C LEU A 19 36.69 27.38 12.77
N GLN A 20 36.90 27.65 11.49
CA GLN A 20 36.10 28.62 10.74
C GLN A 20 34.86 28.00 10.09
N GLU A 21 35.01 26.82 9.48
CA GLU A 21 33.98 26.21 8.65
C GLU A 21 33.18 25.14 9.41
N GLN A 22 33.81 24.40 10.33
CA GLN A 22 33.21 23.20 10.98
C GLN A 22 33.63 23.05 12.46
N PRO A 23 33.27 24.00 13.35
CA PRO A 23 33.84 24.08 14.71
C PRO A 23 33.54 22.88 15.61
N TYR A 24 32.52 22.10 15.25
CA TYR A 24 32.02 20.95 16.02
C TYR A 24 32.82 19.65 15.78
N LEU A 25 33.55 19.54 14.67
CA LEU A 25 34.39 18.38 14.34
C LEU A 25 35.79 18.43 14.96
N ILE A 26 36.11 19.54 15.61
CA ILE A 26 37.47 19.79 16.06
C ILE A 26 37.88 18.88 17.22
N ASN A 27 36.94 18.47 18.08
CA ASN A 27 37.27 17.65 19.23
C ASN A 27 37.70 16.24 18.80
N ASP A 28 37.04 15.67 17.78
CA ASP A 28 37.41 14.37 17.19
C ASP A 28 38.74 14.47 16.43
N PHE A 29 38.94 15.54 15.66
CA PHE A 29 40.20 15.78 14.95
C PHE A 29 41.39 15.96 15.89
N LEU A 30 41.18 16.61 17.04
CA LEU A 30 42.22 16.84 18.04
C LEU A 30 42.50 15.60 18.90
N ASN A 31 41.49 14.76 19.16
CA ASN A 31 41.65 13.51 19.91
C ASN A 31 42.51 12.48 19.15
N VAL A 32 42.39 12.42 17.82
CA VAL A 32 43.16 11.47 16.98
C VAL A 32 44.67 11.77 16.97
N LEU A 33 45.08 13.02 17.24
CA LEU A 33 46.46 13.46 17.08
C LEU A 33 47.09 14.02 18.37
N ALA A 34 46.43 13.83 19.52
CA ALA A 34 46.83 14.35 20.82
C ALA A 34 48.24 13.93 21.29
N LEU A 35 48.88 12.94 20.66
CA LEU A 35 50.19 12.43 21.06
C LEU A 35 51.39 13.09 20.37
N ARG A 36 51.21 13.99 19.38
CA ARG A 36 52.33 14.48 18.54
C ARG A 36 52.35 15.99 18.23
N VAL A 37 51.60 16.82 18.95
CA VAL A 37 51.49 18.26 18.64
C VAL A 37 51.69 19.13 19.89
N ASP A 38 52.19 20.36 19.70
CA ASP A 38 52.29 21.38 20.74
C ASP A 38 50.92 22.02 21.03
N HIS A 39 50.30 21.58 22.14
CA HIS A 39 48.96 21.99 22.55
C HIS A 39 48.84 23.47 22.94
N THR A 40 49.93 24.12 23.33
CA THR A 40 49.90 25.55 23.71
C THR A 40 49.56 26.43 22.50
N ARG A 41 50.11 26.07 21.34
CA ARG A 41 49.87 26.77 20.07
C ARG A 41 48.46 26.57 19.54
N VAL A 42 47.86 25.41 19.80
CA VAL A 42 46.46 25.11 19.43
C VAL A 42 45.50 25.98 20.26
N VAL A 43 45.73 26.09 21.56
CA VAL A 43 44.92 26.94 22.45
C VAL A 43 45.03 28.42 22.10
N ASP A 44 46.23 28.90 21.72
CA ASP A 44 46.41 30.28 21.26
C ASP A 44 45.68 30.59 19.93
N ILE A 45 45.65 29.63 19.00
CA ILE A 45 44.88 29.74 17.75
C ILE A 45 43.37 29.79 18.05
N MET A 46 42.89 28.95 18.97
CA MET A 46 41.48 28.92 19.39
C MET A 46 41.05 30.20 20.13
N ARG A 47 41.94 30.80 20.92
CA ARG A 47 41.68 32.08 21.60
C ARG A 47 41.59 33.23 20.59
N LYS A 48 42.48 33.27 19.60
CA LYS A 48 42.48 34.29 18.53
C LYS A 48 41.25 34.20 17.62
N THR A 49 40.62 33.04 17.53
CA THR A 49 39.40 32.80 16.74
C THR A 49 38.10 33.00 17.53
N GLY A 50 38.16 33.36 18.82
CA GLY A 50 36.99 33.74 19.62
C GLY A 50 36.19 32.58 20.22
N CYS A 51 36.66 31.33 20.09
CA CYS A 51 35.92 30.13 20.51
C CYS A 51 36.22 29.71 21.97
N LEU A 52 35.98 30.59 22.95
CA LEU A 52 36.24 30.31 24.39
C LEU A 52 35.55 29.03 24.96
N PRO A 53 34.30 28.69 24.60
CA PRO A 53 33.63 27.49 25.12
C PRO A 53 34.32 26.18 24.69
N LEU A 54 34.82 26.14 23.45
CA LEU A 54 35.54 25.00 22.88
C LEU A 54 36.93 24.83 23.53
N VAL A 55 37.56 25.93 23.93
CA VAL A 55 38.83 25.88 24.69
C VAL A 55 38.63 25.19 26.04
N LYS A 56 37.53 25.48 26.75
CA LYS A 56 37.23 24.82 28.04
C LYS A 56 37.02 23.31 27.86
N LEU A 57 36.26 22.90 26.85
CA LEU A 57 36.05 21.47 26.52
C LEU A 57 37.34 20.76 26.14
N TYR A 58 38.20 21.41 25.34
CA TYR A 58 39.49 20.86 24.95
C TYR A 58 40.47 20.72 26.14
N MET A 59 40.48 21.70 27.05
CA MET A 59 41.29 21.64 28.26
C MET A 59 40.84 20.51 29.20
N VAL A 60 39.52 20.30 29.33
CA VAL A 60 38.96 19.17 30.09
C VAL A 60 39.35 17.83 29.45
N ALA A 61 39.25 17.71 28.12
CA ALA A 61 39.62 16.48 27.41
C ALA A 61 41.12 16.11 27.57
N ILE A 62 42.01 17.12 27.58
CA ILE A 62 43.45 16.91 27.83
C ILE A 62 43.72 16.51 29.28
N GLN A 63 42.99 17.07 30.25
CA GLN A 63 43.09 16.70 31.66
C GLN A 63 42.67 15.23 31.88
N SER A 64 41.59 14.79 31.21
CA SER A 64 41.09 13.41 31.27
C SER A 64 42.06 12.38 30.67
N ASN A 65 42.85 12.77 29.66
CA ASN A 65 43.82 11.89 29.00
C ASN A 65 45.20 11.81 29.68
N ASN A 66 45.36 12.35 30.91
CA ASN A 66 46.59 12.24 31.72
C ASN A 66 47.91 12.73 31.06
N VAL A 67 47.86 13.55 30.00
CA VAL A 67 49.06 14.10 29.33
C VAL A 67 49.59 15.37 30.04
N TRP A 68 48.76 16.03 30.85
CA TRP A 68 49.11 17.27 31.55
C TRP A 68 49.51 17.06 33.02
N ARG A 69 50.60 16.31 33.28
CA ARG A 69 51.24 16.37 34.61
C ARG A 69 52.30 17.48 34.68
N ARG A 70 51.94 18.53 35.43
CA ARG A 70 52.75 19.19 36.48
C ARG A 70 53.62 20.44 36.23
N LYS A 71 53.56 21.20 35.12
CA LYS A 71 54.34 22.46 35.04
C LYS A 71 53.60 23.78 34.81
N THR A 72 52.28 23.78 34.62
CA THR A 72 51.57 24.98 34.14
C THR A 72 50.19 25.18 34.78
N MET A 73 49.97 24.67 36.01
CA MET A 73 48.80 25.01 36.84
C MET A 73 49.22 25.97 37.97
N LYS A 74 49.45 27.24 37.65
CA LYS A 74 49.63 28.30 38.67
C LYS A 74 48.77 29.54 38.44
N GLY A 75 47.74 29.47 37.59
CA GLY A 75 46.94 30.67 37.27
C GLY A 75 45.52 30.45 36.77
N TRP A 76 44.91 29.28 36.94
CA TRP A 76 43.61 28.95 36.33
C TRP A 76 42.60 28.30 37.28
N GLU A 77 42.74 28.49 38.61
CA GLU A 77 41.88 27.85 39.64
C GLU A 77 40.57 28.59 39.96
N SER A 78 40.16 29.62 39.21
CA SER A 78 39.01 30.47 39.59
C SER A 78 37.92 30.58 38.50
N ILE A 79 37.40 29.47 38.01
CA ILE A 79 36.17 29.48 37.21
C ILE A 79 35.22 28.44 37.80
N ASP A 80 34.27 28.91 38.59
CA ASP A 80 33.18 28.14 39.18
C ASP A 80 32.41 27.39 38.08
N LEU A 81 32.39 26.06 38.21
CA LEU A 81 31.88 25.11 37.21
C LEU A 81 30.56 24.45 37.62
N HIS A 82 29.94 24.87 38.73
CA HIS A 82 28.89 24.08 39.36
C HIS A 82 27.44 24.37 38.93
N ASP A 83 27.14 25.54 38.36
CA ASP A 83 25.73 25.91 38.08
C ASP A 83 25.27 25.73 36.62
N ASN A 84 26.15 25.26 35.72
CA ASN A 84 25.85 25.17 34.28
C ASN A 84 25.61 23.74 33.75
N PHE A 85 25.69 22.70 34.58
CA PHE A 85 25.64 21.31 34.11
C PHE A 85 24.27 20.90 33.52
N ASP A 86 23.17 21.44 34.03
CA ASP A 86 21.82 21.08 33.56
C ASP A 86 21.44 21.77 32.23
N GLU A 87 21.81 23.05 32.05
CA GLU A 87 21.65 23.76 30.77
C GLU A 87 22.61 23.24 29.70
N ILE A 88 23.83 22.83 30.07
CA ILE A 88 24.77 22.16 29.16
C ILE A 88 24.22 20.79 28.74
N GLY A 89 23.54 20.05 29.61
CA GLY A 89 22.94 18.75 29.28
C GLY A 89 21.79 18.85 28.28
N LEU A 90 20.92 19.85 28.42
CA LEU A 90 19.85 20.15 27.46
C LEU A 90 20.41 20.67 26.13
N ALA A 91 21.36 21.61 26.17
CA ALA A 91 22.03 22.12 24.97
C ALA A 91 22.87 21.05 24.26
N GLN A 92 23.51 20.11 24.98
CA GLN A 92 24.23 18.97 24.41
C GLN A 92 23.27 17.94 23.82
N LYS A 93 22.11 17.67 24.43
CA LYS A 93 21.07 16.82 23.84
C LYS A 93 20.51 17.45 22.57
N GLU A 94 20.20 18.75 22.60
CA GLU A 94 19.70 19.49 21.45
C GLU A 94 20.75 19.60 20.34
N GLN A 95 22.01 19.85 20.68
CA GLN A 95 23.13 19.83 19.73
C GLN A 95 23.44 18.42 19.21
N SER A 96 23.35 17.37 20.02
CA SER A 96 23.55 15.98 19.58
C SER A 96 22.42 15.54 18.63
N PHE A 97 21.18 15.94 18.91
CA PHE A 97 20.03 15.74 18.03
C PHE A 97 20.19 16.52 16.72
N ARG A 98 20.66 17.77 16.80
CA ARG A 98 20.97 18.62 15.63
C ARG A 98 22.17 18.12 14.84
N MET A 99 23.15 17.48 15.48
CA MET A 99 24.34 16.86 14.90
C MET A 99 24.02 15.51 14.24
N MET A 100 23.14 14.70 14.84
CA MET A 100 22.62 13.48 14.21
C MET A 100 21.83 13.80 12.94
N SER A 101 20.92 14.78 12.99
CA SER A 101 20.16 15.22 11.82
C SER A 101 21.07 15.83 10.73
N THR A 102 22.10 16.61 11.07
CA THR A 102 23.07 17.07 10.06
C THR A 102 23.91 15.93 9.49
N THR A 103 24.42 15.01 10.31
CA THR A 103 25.17 13.83 9.83
C THR A 103 24.31 12.95 8.92
N ARG A 104 23.00 12.85 9.15
CA ARG A 104 22.07 12.13 8.27
C ARG A 104 21.75 12.87 6.98
N VAL A 105 21.66 14.20 7.00
CA VAL A 105 21.63 15.01 5.76
C VAL A 105 22.94 14.85 4.97
N TRP A 106 24.07 14.67 5.64
CA TRP A 106 25.35 14.37 4.99
C TRP A 106 25.45 12.91 4.50
N SER A 107 24.85 11.94 5.20
CA SER A 107 24.81 10.54 4.78
C SER A 107 23.92 10.36 3.54
N THR A 108 22.76 11.02 3.47
CA THR A 108 21.91 11.04 2.26
C THR A 108 22.63 11.70 1.08
N ARG A 109 23.36 12.80 1.30
CA ARG A 109 24.23 13.41 0.27
C ARG A 109 25.38 12.49 -0.15
N ARG A 110 25.94 11.69 0.76
CA ARG A 110 26.97 10.69 0.46
C ARG A 110 26.40 9.48 -0.30
N ALA A 111 25.21 8.99 0.08
CA ALA A 111 24.50 7.94 -0.63
C ALA A 111 24.16 8.38 -2.06
N ARG A 112 23.76 9.64 -2.26
CA ARG A 112 23.58 10.24 -3.59
C ARG A 112 24.85 10.29 -4.43
N LYS A 113 26.02 10.44 -3.80
CA LYS A 113 27.32 10.38 -4.47
C LYS A 113 27.79 8.95 -4.73
N ALA A 114 27.45 8.00 -3.86
CA ALA A 114 27.82 6.60 -3.99
C ALA A 114 26.95 5.85 -5.01
N ASN A 115 25.71 6.29 -5.22
CA ASN A 115 24.75 5.77 -6.21
C ASN A 115 24.56 4.23 -6.13
N SER A 116 24.61 3.68 -4.92
CA SER A 116 24.44 2.24 -4.65
C SER A 116 23.16 2.01 -3.88
N SER A 117 22.30 1.07 -4.32
CA SER A 117 21.03 0.74 -3.64
C SER A 117 21.26 0.29 -2.20
N LYS A 118 22.29 -0.54 -1.96
CA LYS A 118 22.62 -1.05 -0.62
C LYS A 118 22.88 0.08 0.38
N THR A 119 23.61 1.11 -0.04
CA THR A 119 23.89 2.28 0.82
C THR A 119 22.64 3.09 1.10
N TRP A 120 21.71 3.19 0.14
CA TRP A 120 20.43 3.84 0.38
C TRP A 120 19.57 3.06 1.38
N LYS A 121 19.54 1.73 1.31
CA LYS A 121 18.81 0.87 2.26
C LYS A 121 19.30 1.03 3.69
N GLU A 122 20.61 0.93 3.92
CA GLU A 122 21.22 1.10 5.24
C GLU A 122 20.90 2.48 5.83
N VAL A 123 20.99 3.53 5.01
CA VAL A 123 20.66 4.90 5.45
C VAL A 123 19.16 5.04 5.72
N CYS A 124 18.30 4.42 4.91
CA CYS A 124 16.85 4.46 5.09
C CYS A 124 16.44 3.77 6.39
N PHE A 125 16.90 2.55 6.65
CA PHE A 125 16.59 1.79 7.87
C PHE A 125 17.09 2.52 9.12
N ALA A 126 18.31 3.07 9.09
CA ALA A 126 18.83 3.89 10.19
C ALA A 126 18.03 5.19 10.41
N CYS A 127 17.42 5.75 9.36
CA CYS A 127 16.52 6.91 9.47
C CYS A 127 15.15 6.53 10.07
N VAL A 128 14.62 5.36 9.74
CA VAL A 128 13.36 4.84 10.28
C VAL A 128 13.51 4.48 11.75
N ASP A 129 14.57 3.77 12.15
CA ASP A 129 14.86 3.40 13.55
C ASP A 129 15.00 4.61 14.48
N ALA A 130 15.25 5.78 13.90
CA ALA A 130 15.47 7.02 14.62
C ALA A 130 14.38 8.07 14.34
N ASP A 131 13.21 7.63 13.89
CA ASP A 131 11.98 8.40 13.68
C ASP A 131 12.13 9.64 12.76
N GLU A 132 13.15 9.67 11.90
CA GLU A 132 13.38 10.76 10.94
C GLU A 132 12.74 10.46 9.58
N PHE A 133 11.39 10.43 9.57
CA PHE A 133 10.60 10.01 8.40
C PHE A 133 10.79 10.89 7.16
N ARG A 134 11.09 12.18 7.33
CA ARG A 134 11.29 13.09 6.19
C ARG A 134 12.52 12.75 5.36
N LEU A 135 13.61 12.32 6.01
CA LEU A 135 14.81 11.86 5.31
C LEU A 135 14.63 10.43 4.81
N ALA A 136 13.96 9.58 5.59
CA ALA A 136 13.60 8.23 5.19
C ALA A 136 12.76 8.24 3.91
N GLN A 137 11.83 9.19 3.74
CA GLN A 137 11.03 9.32 2.53
C GLN A 137 11.91 9.58 1.29
N ILE A 138 12.86 10.52 1.38
CA ILE A 138 13.76 10.83 0.26
C ILE A 138 14.63 9.62 -0.10
N CYS A 139 15.13 8.89 0.91
CA CYS A 139 15.92 7.68 0.70
C CYS A 139 15.06 6.54 0.11
N GLY A 140 13.88 6.34 0.66
CA GLY A 140 12.90 5.35 0.24
C GLY A 140 12.56 5.51 -1.23
N LEU A 141 12.33 6.73 -1.71
CA LEU A 141 12.02 6.99 -3.11
C LEU A 141 13.12 6.52 -4.08
N HIS A 142 14.38 6.47 -3.64
CA HIS A 142 15.48 5.93 -4.44
C HIS A 142 15.56 4.39 -4.39
N ILE A 143 15.00 3.77 -3.35
CA ILE A 143 15.03 2.30 -3.14
C ILE A 143 13.82 1.65 -3.83
N ILE A 144 12.61 2.17 -3.61
CA ILE A 144 11.34 1.58 -4.13
C ILE A 144 11.28 1.50 -5.66
N VAL A 145 12.18 2.19 -6.36
CA VAL A 145 12.31 2.09 -7.82
C VAL A 145 12.87 0.72 -8.23
N GLN A 146 13.60 0.05 -7.35
CA GLN A 146 14.10 -1.30 -7.56
C GLN A 146 13.05 -2.32 -7.09
N VAL A 147 12.73 -3.29 -7.96
CA VAL A 147 11.67 -4.28 -7.70
C VAL A 147 12.04 -5.22 -6.55
N ASP A 148 13.30 -5.67 -6.53
CA ASP A 148 13.77 -6.70 -5.60
C ASP A 148 13.82 -6.21 -4.15
N ASP A 149 14.05 -4.92 -3.95
CA ASP A 149 14.20 -4.32 -2.62
C ASP A 149 12.88 -3.79 -2.03
N LEU A 150 11.80 -3.75 -2.83
CA LEU A 150 10.53 -3.12 -2.45
C LEU A 150 9.84 -3.84 -1.28
N GLU A 151 9.77 -5.17 -1.35
CA GLU A 151 9.08 -6.01 -0.36
C GLU A 151 9.80 -5.93 1.00
N GLU A 152 11.13 -6.01 1.00
CA GLU A 152 11.94 -5.88 2.22
C GLU A 152 11.76 -4.51 2.90
N VAL A 153 11.70 -3.43 2.12
CA VAL A 153 11.42 -2.10 2.69
C VAL A 153 10.01 -2.07 3.28
N SER A 154 9.01 -2.57 2.58
CA SER A 154 7.63 -2.64 3.08
C SER A 154 7.53 -3.40 4.40
N GLU A 155 8.18 -4.56 4.50
CA GLU A 155 8.24 -5.36 5.72
C GLU A 155 8.97 -4.64 6.86
N PHE A 156 10.08 -3.97 6.58
CA PHE A 156 10.84 -3.22 7.58
C PHE A 156 9.99 -2.12 8.24
N TYR A 157 9.29 -1.33 7.43
CA TYR A 157 8.39 -0.29 7.95
C TYR A 157 7.22 -0.87 8.77
N GLN A 158 6.65 -2.01 8.32
CA GLN A 158 5.58 -2.70 9.06
C GLN A 158 6.06 -3.27 10.40
N ASN A 159 7.26 -3.86 10.43
CA ASN A 159 7.88 -4.37 11.66
C ASN A 159 8.21 -3.24 12.64
N GLY A 160 8.52 -2.03 12.13
CA GLY A 160 8.71 -0.83 12.93
C GLY A 160 7.41 -0.18 13.43
N GLY A 161 6.23 -0.72 13.10
CA GLY A 161 4.93 -0.18 13.51
C GLY A 161 4.56 1.17 12.87
N CYS A 162 5.35 1.65 11.91
CA CYS A 162 5.15 2.91 11.21
C CYS A 162 4.33 2.63 9.94
N PHE A 163 3.00 2.60 10.04
CA PHE A 163 2.12 2.17 8.94
C PHE A 163 1.73 3.29 7.97
N ASN A 164 1.77 4.56 8.40
CA ASN A 164 1.37 5.70 7.56
C ASN A 164 2.49 6.14 6.60
N GLU A 165 3.72 5.91 7.03
CA GLU A 165 4.97 6.29 6.40
C GLU A 165 5.23 5.49 5.12
N PRO A 166 5.09 4.14 5.08
CA PRO A 166 5.22 3.38 3.85
C PRO A 166 4.09 3.73 2.88
N ILE A 167 2.88 4.01 3.35
CA ILE A 167 1.76 4.48 2.50
C ILE A 167 2.14 5.81 1.83
N SER A 168 2.61 6.79 2.60
CA SER A 168 3.02 8.09 2.05
C SER A 168 4.22 7.98 1.10
N LEU A 169 5.17 7.10 1.42
CA LEU A 169 6.31 6.79 0.56
C LEU A 169 5.87 6.20 -0.78
N MET A 170 4.98 5.21 -0.76
CA MET A 170 4.44 4.57 -1.95
C MET A 170 3.56 5.53 -2.77
N GLU A 171 2.69 6.35 -2.15
CA GLU A 171 1.91 7.41 -2.83
C GLU A 171 2.85 8.35 -3.60
N SER A 172 3.95 8.77 -2.98
CA SER A 172 4.97 9.60 -3.61
C SER A 172 5.72 8.86 -4.74
N GLY A 173 5.87 7.54 -4.60
CA GLY A 173 6.46 6.64 -5.58
C GLY A 173 5.66 6.47 -6.86
N LEU A 174 4.32 6.58 -6.80
CA LEU A 174 3.43 6.45 -7.96
C LEU A 174 3.71 7.53 -9.04
N GLY A 175 4.18 8.72 -8.62
CA GLY A 175 4.49 9.84 -9.50
C GLY A 175 5.88 9.78 -10.16
N LEU A 176 6.69 8.77 -9.84
CA LEU A 176 8.04 8.63 -10.41
C LEU A 176 7.98 8.07 -11.84
N GLU A 177 8.79 8.62 -12.76
CA GLU A 177 8.92 8.12 -14.14
C GLU A 177 9.36 6.64 -14.19
N ARG A 178 10.13 6.19 -13.19
CA ARG A 178 10.62 4.82 -13.07
C ARG A 178 9.72 3.92 -12.21
N ALA A 179 8.49 4.34 -11.92
CA ALA A 179 7.55 3.50 -11.18
C ALA A 179 7.26 2.22 -11.96
N HIS A 180 7.30 1.08 -11.28
CA HIS A 180 7.03 -0.24 -11.85
C HIS A 180 5.80 -0.88 -11.17
N MET A 181 5.26 -1.98 -11.73
CA MET A 181 4.03 -2.66 -11.27
C MET A 181 4.03 -3.04 -9.78
N GLY A 182 5.21 -3.37 -9.23
CA GLY A 182 5.40 -3.71 -7.82
C GLY A 182 4.91 -2.62 -6.88
N ILE A 183 5.24 -1.35 -7.14
CA ILE A 183 4.82 -0.21 -6.29
C ILE A 183 3.29 -0.13 -6.22
N PHE A 184 2.59 -0.26 -7.35
CA PHE A 184 1.12 -0.20 -7.39
C PHE A 184 0.48 -1.38 -6.66
N THR A 185 1.09 -2.57 -6.75
CA THR A 185 0.60 -3.79 -6.11
C THR A 185 0.79 -3.74 -4.60
N GLU A 186 2.00 -3.40 -4.13
CA GLU A 186 2.27 -3.23 -2.70
C GLU A 186 1.42 -2.12 -2.09
N MET A 187 1.16 -1.05 -2.83
CA MET A 187 0.23 -0.01 -2.40
C MET A 187 -1.18 -0.56 -2.16
N GLY A 188 -1.68 -1.42 -3.05
CA GLY A 188 -2.97 -2.08 -2.88
C GLY A 188 -3.01 -2.96 -1.63
N VAL A 189 -1.94 -3.70 -1.35
CA VAL A 189 -1.82 -4.53 -0.13
C VAL A 189 -1.82 -3.65 1.14
N LEU A 190 -1.09 -2.54 1.13
CA LEU A 190 -1.05 -1.61 2.26
C LEU A 190 -2.39 -0.90 2.48
N TYR A 191 -3.07 -0.48 1.40
CA TYR A 191 -4.40 0.10 1.51
C TYR A 191 -5.42 -0.89 2.04
N ALA A 192 -5.36 -2.15 1.60
CA ALA A 192 -6.22 -3.19 2.12
C ALA A 192 -6.08 -3.34 3.64
N ARG A 193 -4.88 -3.20 4.22
CA ARG A 193 -4.63 -3.38 5.66
C ARG A 193 -4.97 -2.17 6.53
N TYR A 194 -4.72 -0.97 6.00
CA TYR A 194 -4.69 0.23 6.84
C TYR A 194 -5.66 1.34 6.39
N ARG A 195 -6.07 1.38 5.12
CA ARG A 195 -6.95 2.43 4.57
C ARG A 195 -7.85 1.92 3.44
N HIS A 196 -8.97 1.33 3.80
CA HIS A 196 -9.89 0.69 2.85
C HIS A 196 -10.64 1.71 1.99
N GLU A 197 -10.87 2.93 2.49
CA GLU A 197 -11.68 3.97 1.80
C GLU A 197 -11.12 4.34 0.42
N LYS A 198 -9.80 4.32 0.25
CA LYS A 198 -9.12 4.66 -1.01
C LYS A 198 -8.88 3.46 -1.93
N LEU A 199 -9.18 2.25 -1.46
CA LEU A 199 -8.80 0.99 -2.12
C LEU A 199 -9.45 0.88 -3.50
N LEU A 200 -10.76 1.12 -3.58
CA LEU A 200 -11.52 1.02 -4.84
C LEU A 200 -11.06 2.05 -5.88
N GLU A 201 -10.76 3.28 -5.47
CA GLU A 201 -10.26 4.33 -6.36
C GLU A 201 -8.88 3.96 -6.93
N HIS A 202 -7.99 3.44 -6.08
CA HIS A 202 -6.66 3.00 -6.50
C HIS A 202 -6.72 1.91 -7.58
N ILE A 203 -7.56 0.88 -7.37
CA ILE A 203 -7.65 -0.23 -8.33
C ILE A 203 -8.28 0.23 -9.65
N LYS A 204 -9.29 1.10 -9.59
CA LYS A 204 -9.91 1.67 -10.79
C LYS A 204 -8.95 2.50 -11.62
N LEU A 205 -8.08 3.29 -10.98
CA LEU A 205 -7.11 4.14 -11.66
C LEU A 205 -5.94 3.34 -12.26
N PHE A 206 -5.49 2.27 -11.60
CA PHE A 206 -4.26 1.57 -11.94
C PHE A 206 -4.45 0.13 -12.43
N SER A 207 -5.67 -0.28 -12.81
CA SER A 207 -6.00 -1.68 -13.18
C SER A 207 -5.01 -2.36 -14.13
N THR A 208 -4.44 -1.64 -15.10
CA THR A 208 -3.49 -2.17 -16.10
C THR A 208 -2.07 -2.40 -15.58
N ARG A 209 -1.72 -1.83 -14.42
CA ARG A 209 -0.37 -1.84 -13.84
C ARG A 209 -0.31 -2.56 -12.49
N LEU A 210 -1.26 -3.45 -12.24
CA LEU A 210 -1.37 -4.23 -11.00
C LEU A 210 -1.08 -5.70 -11.26
N ASN A 211 -0.50 -6.36 -10.26
CA ASN A 211 -0.50 -7.81 -10.19
C ASN A 211 -1.80 -8.27 -9.53
N ILE A 212 -2.82 -8.52 -10.37
CA ILE A 212 -4.17 -8.87 -9.91
C ILE A 212 -4.18 -10.15 -9.05
N PRO A 213 -3.50 -11.26 -9.42
CA PRO A 213 -3.47 -12.46 -8.58
C PRO A 213 -2.93 -12.26 -7.16
N LYS A 214 -1.88 -11.43 -6.98
CA LYS A 214 -1.35 -11.13 -5.63
C LYS A 214 -2.38 -10.34 -4.80
N LEU A 215 -3.07 -9.39 -5.42
CA LEU A 215 -4.10 -8.59 -4.75
C LEU A 215 -5.34 -9.38 -4.39
N ILE A 216 -5.80 -10.29 -5.26
CA ILE A 216 -6.94 -11.17 -4.98
C ILE A 216 -6.72 -11.90 -3.65
N ARG A 217 -5.55 -12.53 -3.46
CA ARG A 217 -5.21 -13.22 -2.20
C ARG A 217 -5.20 -12.27 -1.01
N ALA A 218 -4.55 -11.11 -1.16
CA ALA A 218 -4.45 -10.14 -0.08
C ALA A 218 -5.79 -9.53 0.34
N TYR A 219 -6.76 -9.44 -0.58
CA TYR A 219 -8.09 -8.88 -0.32
C TYR A 219 -9.06 -9.94 0.17
N ASP A 220 -8.92 -11.18 -0.28
CA ASP A 220 -9.66 -12.33 0.23
C ASP A 220 -9.32 -12.58 1.72
N GLU A 221 -8.02 -12.52 2.08
CA GLU A 221 -7.57 -12.58 3.47
C GLU A 221 -8.18 -11.50 4.37
N GLN A 222 -8.50 -10.35 3.79
CA GLN A 222 -9.01 -9.16 4.50
C GLN A 222 -10.51 -8.92 4.30
N GLN A 223 -11.17 -9.80 3.53
CA GLN A 223 -12.61 -9.79 3.29
C GLN A 223 -13.15 -8.51 2.63
N HIS A 224 -12.36 -7.89 1.73
CA HIS A 224 -12.79 -6.72 0.95
C HIS A 224 -13.60 -7.14 -0.29
N TRP A 225 -14.83 -7.61 -0.09
CA TRP A 225 -15.63 -8.29 -1.13
C TRP A 225 -15.95 -7.43 -2.36
N LYS A 226 -16.20 -6.13 -2.16
CA LYS A 226 -16.56 -5.21 -3.25
C LYS A 226 -15.37 -4.97 -4.18
N GLU A 227 -14.20 -4.70 -3.61
CA GLU A 227 -12.95 -4.51 -4.33
C GLU A 227 -12.46 -5.82 -4.94
N LEU A 228 -12.63 -6.94 -4.23
CA LEU A 228 -12.31 -8.28 -4.73
C LEU A 228 -13.15 -8.64 -5.96
N THR A 229 -14.46 -8.37 -5.93
CA THR A 229 -15.34 -8.57 -7.09
C THR A 229 -14.88 -7.74 -8.28
N TYR A 230 -14.47 -6.49 -8.06
CA TYR A 230 -13.91 -5.66 -9.13
C TYR A 230 -12.63 -6.25 -9.72
N LEU A 231 -11.73 -6.78 -8.88
CA LEU A 231 -10.50 -7.44 -9.35
C LEU A 231 -10.80 -8.68 -10.19
N TYR A 232 -11.74 -9.52 -9.78
CA TYR A 232 -12.15 -10.70 -10.57
C TYR A 232 -12.70 -10.31 -11.94
N ILE A 233 -13.51 -9.24 -12.02
CA ILE A 233 -14.03 -8.71 -13.29
C ILE A 233 -12.90 -8.23 -14.19
N GLN A 234 -11.87 -7.56 -13.64
CA GLN A 234 -10.71 -7.09 -14.42
C GLN A 234 -9.80 -8.24 -14.87
N TYR A 235 -9.80 -9.36 -14.14
CA TYR A 235 -9.03 -10.55 -14.48
C TYR A 235 -9.79 -11.53 -15.38
N ASP A 236 -10.99 -11.16 -15.83
CA ASP A 236 -11.92 -12.00 -16.60
C ASP A 236 -12.33 -13.31 -15.90
N GLU A 237 -12.18 -13.40 -14.56
CA GLU A 237 -12.65 -14.52 -13.75
C GLU A 237 -14.10 -14.29 -13.27
N PHE A 238 -15.04 -14.26 -14.24
CA PHE A 238 -16.45 -13.97 -13.97
C PHE A 238 -17.13 -15.00 -13.06
N ASP A 239 -16.71 -16.27 -13.13
CA ASP A 239 -17.25 -17.34 -12.31
C ASP A 239 -16.97 -17.10 -10.81
N ASN A 240 -15.73 -16.72 -10.49
CA ASN A 240 -15.33 -16.39 -9.11
C ASN A 240 -15.98 -15.08 -8.65
N ALA A 241 -16.10 -14.07 -9.53
CA ALA A 241 -16.82 -12.84 -9.25
C ALA A 241 -18.29 -13.11 -8.87
N ALA A 242 -18.99 -13.90 -9.68
CA ALA A 242 -20.40 -14.24 -9.44
C ALA A 242 -20.56 -15.01 -8.13
N SER A 243 -19.70 -15.99 -7.84
CA SER A 243 -19.75 -16.72 -6.57
C SER A 243 -19.50 -15.81 -5.37
N THR A 244 -18.56 -14.87 -5.48
CA THR A 244 -18.23 -13.92 -4.41
C THR A 244 -19.42 -13.02 -4.09
N VAL A 245 -20.07 -12.47 -5.13
CA VAL A 245 -21.26 -11.62 -4.96
C VAL A 245 -22.42 -12.38 -4.34
N MET A 246 -22.66 -13.63 -4.74
CA MET A 246 -23.76 -14.44 -4.18
C MET A 246 -23.52 -14.81 -2.71
N ASN A 247 -22.28 -15.14 -2.34
CA ASN A 247 -21.94 -15.54 -0.97
C ASN A 247 -21.86 -14.34 -0.02
N HIS A 248 -21.47 -13.16 -0.53
CA HIS A 248 -21.23 -11.94 0.26
C HIS A 248 -22.08 -10.77 -0.26
N PHE A 249 -23.37 -11.03 -0.44
CA PHE A 249 -24.29 -10.08 -1.07
C PHE A 249 -24.49 -8.74 -0.33
N PRO A 250 -24.44 -8.62 1.02
CA PRO A 250 -24.73 -7.34 1.67
C PRO A 250 -23.75 -6.22 1.29
N ASP A 251 -22.50 -6.57 0.97
CA ASP A 251 -21.43 -5.59 0.73
C ASP A 251 -21.07 -5.45 -0.76
N ALA A 252 -21.18 -6.54 -1.53
CA ALA A 252 -20.69 -6.61 -2.91
C ALA A 252 -21.79 -6.58 -3.97
N TRP A 253 -23.07 -6.73 -3.60
CA TRP A 253 -24.14 -6.84 -4.58
C TRP A 253 -24.54 -5.49 -5.19
N ASP A 254 -24.48 -5.44 -6.51
CA ASP A 254 -25.11 -4.43 -7.35
C ASP A 254 -25.82 -5.18 -8.50
N HIS A 255 -27.13 -5.01 -8.62
CA HIS A 255 -27.94 -5.72 -9.60
C HIS A 255 -27.47 -5.47 -11.05
N MET A 256 -27.11 -4.22 -11.39
CA MET A 256 -26.69 -3.89 -12.76
C MET A 256 -25.34 -4.53 -13.08
N GLN A 257 -24.41 -4.45 -12.13
CA GLN A 257 -23.09 -5.08 -12.26
C GLN A 257 -23.22 -6.60 -12.35
N PHE A 258 -24.07 -7.21 -11.52
CA PHE A 258 -24.27 -8.66 -11.53
C PHE A 258 -24.83 -9.17 -12.86
N LYS A 259 -25.75 -8.43 -13.49
CA LYS A 259 -26.27 -8.78 -14.83
C LYS A 259 -25.15 -8.85 -15.86
N ASP A 260 -24.26 -7.87 -15.86
CA ASP A 260 -23.13 -7.82 -16.80
C ASP A 260 -22.14 -8.96 -16.56
N ILE A 261 -21.92 -9.34 -15.29
CA ILE A 261 -21.11 -10.52 -14.93
C ILE A 261 -21.80 -11.80 -15.40
N ALA A 262 -23.09 -11.96 -15.12
CA ALA A 262 -23.84 -13.17 -15.39
C ALA A 262 -23.83 -13.56 -16.87
N VAL A 263 -23.90 -12.60 -17.80
CA VAL A 263 -23.80 -12.90 -19.25
C VAL A 263 -22.47 -13.56 -19.63
N LYS A 264 -21.40 -13.25 -18.90
CA LYS A 264 -20.02 -13.67 -19.22
C LYS A 264 -19.56 -14.93 -18.52
N VAL A 265 -20.26 -15.34 -17.46
CA VAL A 265 -20.00 -16.61 -16.74
C VAL A 265 -20.02 -17.79 -17.71
N GLU A 266 -19.09 -18.73 -17.55
CA GLU A 266 -19.04 -19.94 -18.39
C GLU A 266 -19.74 -21.12 -17.72
N ASN A 267 -19.67 -21.19 -16.39
CA ASN A 267 -20.25 -22.29 -15.63
C ASN A 267 -21.78 -22.18 -15.52
N VAL A 268 -22.49 -23.10 -16.18
CA VAL A 268 -23.95 -23.19 -16.19
C VAL A 268 -24.55 -23.41 -14.80
N GLU A 269 -23.84 -24.07 -13.88
CA GLU A 269 -24.34 -24.28 -12.51
C GLU A 269 -24.48 -22.98 -11.73
N LEU A 270 -23.64 -21.98 -12.02
CA LEU A 270 -23.73 -20.67 -11.38
C LEU A 270 -25.01 -19.93 -11.75
N TYR A 271 -25.58 -20.18 -12.94
CA TYR A 271 -26.88 -19.62 -13.30
C TYR A 271 -27.99 -20.11 -12.38
N TYR A 272 -28.05 -21.41 -12.13
CA TYR A 272 -29.09 -21.96 -11.24
C TYR A 272 -28.87 -21.54 -9.80
N LYS A 273 -27.60 -21.43 -9.34
CA LYS A 273 -27.30 -20.84 -8.03
C LYS A 273 -27.73 -19.39 -7.93
N ALA A 274 -27.50 -18.59 -8.98
CA ALA A 274 -27.97 -17.20 -9.04
C ALA A 274 -29.50 -17.12 -8.99
N VAL A 275 -30.20 -17.98 -9.72
CA VAL A 275 -31.67 -18.06 -9.67
C VAL A 275 -32.16 -18.37 -8.25
N HIS A 276 -31.54 -19.32 -7.56
CA HIS A 276 -31.86 -19.61 -6.16
C HIS A 276 -31.59 -18.42 -5.23
N PHE A 277 -30.45 -17.75 -5.40
CA PHE A 277 -30.09 -16.56 -4.63
C PHE A 277 -31.10 -15.42 -4.82
N TYR A 278 -31.43 -15.07 -6.07
CA TYR A 278 -32.42 -14.02 -6.35
C TYR A 278 -33.81 -14.40 -5.84
N LEU A 279 -34.20 -15.66 -5.89
CA LEU A 279 -35.49 -16.09 -5.36
C LEU A 279 -35.60 -15.96 -3.83
N GLN A 280 -34.46 -16.05 -3.12
CA GLN A 280 -34.43 -15.94 -1.65
C GLN A 280 -34.32 -14.48 -1.19
N GLU A 281 -33.41 -13.70 -1.79
CA GLU A 281 -33.08 -12.36 -1.31
C GLU A 281 -33.81 -11.24 -2.08
N HIS A 282 -34.01 -11.40 -3.40
CA HIS A 282 -34.57 -10.36 -4.27
C HIS A 282 -35.60 -10.90 -5.28
N PRO A 283 -36.77 -11.39 -4.82
CA PRO A 283 -37.78 -11.98 -5.70
C PRO A 283 -38.24 -11.01 -6.80
N ASP A 284 -38.33 -9.72 -6.50
CA ASP A 284 -38.83 -8.70 -7.43
C ASP A 284 -37.95 -8.53 -8.68
N LEU A 285 -36.65 -8.83 -8.57
CA LEU A 285 -35.66 -8.62 -9.64
C LEU A 285 -35.34 -9.90 -10.44
N ILE A 286 -36.02 -11.01 -10.15
CA ILE A 286 -35.69 -12.30 -10.74
C ILE A 286 -35.96 -12.34 -12.25
N ASN A 287 -37.03 -11.68 -12.70
CA ASN A 287 -37.40 -11.62 -14.12
C ASN A 287 -36.30 -10.95 -14.95
N ASP A 288 -35.67 -9.92 -14.42
CA ASP A 288 -34.60 -9.18 -15.11
C ASP A 288 -33.36 -10.05 -15.31
N VAL A 289 -32.98 -10.83 -14.29
CA VAL A 289 -31.86 -11.79 -14.39
C VAL A 289 -32.19 -12.92 -15.37
N LEU A 290 -33.39 -13.49 -15.26
CA LEU A 290 -33.82 -14.59 -16.13
C LEU A 290 -33.88 -14.17 -17.61
N ASN A 291 -34.35 -12.96 -17.90
CA ASN A 291 -34.37 -12.42 -19.26
C ASN A 291 -32.96 -12.32 -19.87
N VAL A 292 -31.99 -11.86 -19.09
CA VAL A 292 -30.58 -11.77 -19.53
C VAL A 292 -29.99 -13.17 -19.76
N LEU A 293 -30.37 -14.13 -18.92
CA LEU A 293 -29.87 -15.50 -18.98
C LEU A 293 -30.62 -16.40 -19.98
N ALA A 294 -31.71 -15.90 -20.60
CA ALA A 294 -32.66 -16.71 -21.38
C ALA A 294 -32.00 -17.56 -22.47
N LEU A 295 -30.98 -17.04 -23.17
CA LEU A 295 -30.32 -17.75 -24.26
C LEU A 295 -29.35 -18.86 -23.79
N ARG A 296 -29.06 -18.94 -22.49
CA ARG A 296 -28.02 -19.81 -21.92
C ARG A 296 -28.53 -20.83 -20.91
N VAL A 297 -29.72 -20.62 -20.36
CA VAL A 297 -30.30 -21.50 -19.34
C VAL A 297 -31.25 -22.53 -19.94
N ASP A 298 -31.34 -23.69 -19.30
CA ASP A 298 -32.41 -24.65 -19.59
C ASP A 298 -33.70 -24.20 -18.92
N HIS A 299 -34.64 -23.74 -19.74
CA HIS A 299 -35.96 -23.27 -19.32
C HIS A 299 -36.73 -24.32 -18.52
N THR A 300 -36.58 -25.62 -18.83
CA THR A 300 -37.25 -26.72 -18.12
C THR A 300 -36.81 -26.75 -16.66
N ARG A 301 -35.49 -26.65 -16.44
CA ARG A 301 -34.91 -26.67 -15.11
C ARG A 301 -35.27 -25.44 -14.29
N VAL A 302 -35.34 -24.26 -14.92
CA VAL A 302 -35.80 -23.03 -14.26
C VAL A 302 -37.25 -23.18 -13.79
N VAL A 303 -38.14 -23.67 -14.65
CA VAL A 303 -39.55 -23.91 -14.29
C VAL A 303 -39.67 -24.91 -13.14
N ASP A 304 -38.89 -26.00 -13.14
CA ASP A 304 -38.90 -26.98 -12.06
C ASP A 304 -38.42 -26.39 -10.71
N ILE A 305 -37.42 -25.51 -10.74
CA ILE A 305 -36.95 -24.78 -9.54
C ILE A 305 -38.09 -23.91 -9.00
N MET A 306 -38.75 -23.14 -9.87
CA MET A 306 -39.86 -22.25 -9.48
C MET A 306 -41.08 -23.00 -8.98
N ARG A 307 -41.40 -24.14 -9.61
CA ARG A 307 -42.50 -25.03 -9.20
C ARG A 307 -42.26 -25.60 -7.81
N LYS A 308 -41.03 -26.07 -7.53
CA LYS A 308 -40.65 -26.56 -6.20
C LYS A 308 -40.73 -25.47 -5.13
N ALA A 309 -40.39 -24.24 -5.49
CA ALA A 309 -40.44 -23.10 -4.58
C ALA A 309 -41.85 -22.51 -4.42
N ARG A 310 -42.84 -22.95 -5.23
CA ARG A 310 -44.21 -22.42 -5.28
C ARG A 310 -44.31 -20.92 -5.63
N TYR A 311 -43.33 -20.40 -6.37
CA TYR A 311 -43.31 -19.01 -6.88
C TYR A 311 -43.51 -18.95 -8.39
N LEU A 312 -44.23 -19.92 -8.96
CA LEU A 312 -44.47 -20.02 -10.40
C LEU A 312 -45.07 -18.73 -11.02
N PRO A 313 -46.05 -18.05 -10.38
CA PRO A 313 -46.65 -16.84 -10.95
C PRO A 313 -45.66 -15.66 -11.07
N LEU A 314 -44.63 -15.60 -10.22
CA LEU A 314 -43.66 -14.51 -10.20
C LEU A 314 -42.85 -14.44 -11.51
N VAL A 315 -42.60 -15.57 -12.15
CA VAL A 315 -41.84 -15.69 -13.40
C VAL A 315 -42.72 -15.69 -14.64
N ASN A 316 -44.02 -15.38 -14.52
CA ASN A 316 -44.96 -15.31 -15.64
C ASN A 316 -44.44 -14.40 -16.79
N PRO A 317 -43.94 -13.16 -16.53
CA PRO A 317 -43.42 -12.29 -17.59
C PRO A 317 -42.26 -12.92 -18.38
N TYR A 318 -41.37 -13.63 -17.69
CA TYR A 318 -40.26 -14.35 -18.31
C TYR A 318 -40.74 -15.55 -19.14
N MET A 319 -41.70 -16.34 -18.63
CA MET A 319 -42.23 -17.51 -19.34
C MET A 319 -42.95 -17.12 -20.63
N VAL A 320 -43.70 -16.02 -20.62
CA VAL A 320 -44.32 -15.45 -21.83
C VAL A 320 -43.26 -15.04 -22.86
N ALA A 321 -42.16 -14.42 -22.42
CA ALA A 321 -41.08 -14.03 -23.33
C ALA A 321 -40.37 -15.24 -23.99
N VAL A 322 -40.23 -16.34 -23.24
CA VAL A 322 -39.57 -17.58 -23.69
C VAL A 322 -40.52 -18.52 -24.45
N GLN A 323 -41.81 -18.23 -24.46
CA GLN A 323 -42.85 -19.06 -25.09
C GLN A 323 -42.58 -19.31 -26.60
N SER A 324 -41.89 -18.39 -27.28
CA SER A 324 -41.49 -18.52 -28.68
C SER A 324 -40.56 -19.72 -28.95
N ASN A 325 -39.86 -20.22 -27.93
CA ASN A 325 -39.00 -21.41 -28.02
C ASN A 325 -39.79 -22.73 -27.99
N ASN A 326 -41.11 -22.68 -27.79
CA ASN A 326 -42.05 -23.81 -27.72
C ASN A 326 -41.57 -24.97 -26.80
N VAL A 327 -41.16 -24.63 -25.58
CA VAL A 327 -40.76 -25.61 -24.57
C VAL A 327 -41.99 -26.14 -23.85
N SER A 328 -42.22 -27.45 -23.93
CA SER A 328 -43.41 -28.12 -23.36
C SER A 328 -43.59 -27.85 -21.86
N ALA A 329 -42.51 -27.88 -21.08
CA ALA A 329 -42.55 -27.62 -19.64
C ALA A 329 -43.00 -26.19 -19.30
N VAL A 330 -42.58 -25.20 -20.10
CA VAL A 330 -42.99 -23.79 -19.95
C VAL A 330 -44.47 -23.64 -20.32
N ASN A 331 -44.91 -24.29 -21.40
CA ASN A 331 -46.30 -24.23 -21.83
C ASN A 331 -47.26 -24.86 -20.81
N VAL A 332 -46.89 -25.99 -20.21
CA VAL A 332 -47.66 -26.61 -19.13
C VAL A 332 -47.72 -25.69 -17.91
N ALA A 333 -46.59 -25.09 -17.51
CA ALA A 333 -46.54 -24.16 -16.39
C ALA A 333 -47.37 -22.88 -16.61
N LEU A 334 -47.35 -22.32 -17.82
CA LEU A 334 -48.21 -21.17 -18.17
C LEU A 334 -49.69 -21.53 -18.13
N ASN A 335 -50.06 -22.71 -18.65
CA ASN A 335 -51.44 -23.20 -18.57
C ASN A 335 -51.90 -23.41 -17.12
N GLU A 336 -51.04 -23.95 -16.25
CA GLU A 336 -51.32 -24.08 -14.81
C GLU A 336 -51.66 -22.71 -14.20
N ILE A 337 -50.88 -21.66 -14.53
CA ILE A 337 -51.12 -20.30 -14.04
C ILE A 337 -52.44 -19.73 -14.57
N TYR A 338 -52.69 -19.81 -15.88
CA TYR A 338 -53.93 -19.26 -16.45
C TYR A 338 -55.19 -19.96 -15.94
N VAL A 339 -55.10 -21.25 -15.60
CA VAL A 339 -56.20 -21.99 -14.96
C VAL A 339 -56.40 -21.50 -13.52
N GLU A 340 -55.33 -21.24 -12.77
CA GLU A 340 -55.41 -20.70 -11.41
C GLU A 340 -55.90 -19.24 -11.36
N GLU A 341 -55.54 -18.43 -12.36
CA GLU A 341 -55.95 -17.01 -12.47
C GLU A 341 -57.35 -16.83 -13.09
N GLU A 342 -58.03 -17.92 -13.50
CA GLU A 342 -59.33 -17.92 -14.21
C GLU A 342 -59.34 -17.09 -15.52
N ASP A 343 -58.17 -16.87 -16.14
CA ASP A 343 -58.03 -16.12 -17.39
C ASP A 343 -58.25 -17.04 -18.61
N TYR A 344 -59.52 -17.38 -18.84
CA TYR A 344 -59.93 -18.30 -19.91
C TYR A 344 -59.73 -17.74 -21.32
N ASP A 345 -59.67 -16.42 -21.48
CA ASP A 345 -59.47 -15.77 -22.78
C ASP A 345 -58.03 -15.96 -23.27
N ARG A 346 -57.04 -15.69 -22.41
CA ARG A 346 -55.64 -15.95 -22.74
C ARG A 346 -55.33 -17.43 -22.88
N LEU A 347 -55.95 -18.29 -22.07
CA LEU A 347 -55.82 -19.74 -22.19
C LEU A 347 -56.30 -20.23 -23.57
N ARG A 348 -57.37 -19.64 -24.11
CA ARG A 348 -57.93 -20.02 -25.41
C ARG A 348 -57.05 -19.56 -26.56
N GLU A 349 -56.58 -18.32 -26.54
CA GLU A 349 -55.58 -17.83 -27.51
C GLU A 349 -54.31 -18.69 -27.48
N PHE A 350 -53.85 -19.09 -26.29
CA PHE A 350 -52.70 -19.96 -26.10
C PHE A 350 -52.90 -21.34 -26.73
N ILE A 351 -54.02 -22.01 -26.44
CA ILE A 351 -54.31 -23.34 -26.99
C ILE A 351 -54.46 -23.27 -28.52
N ASP A 352 -55.11 -22.24 -29.05
CA ASP A 352 -55.31 -22.09 -30.49
C ASP A 352 -53.97 -21.88 -31.24
N LEU A 353 -53.04 -21.12 -30.67
CA LEU A 353 -51.68 -20.93 -31.23
C LEU A 353 -50.84 -22.23 -31.20
N HIS A 354 -50.80 -22.93 -30.07
CA HIS A 354 -49.96 -24.13 -29.89
C HIS A 354 -50.57 -25.41 -30.52
N ALA A 355 -51.89 -25.49 -30.65
CA ALA A 355 -52.57 -26.57 -31.37
C ALA A 355 -52.33 -26.49 -32.89
N MET A 356 -52.17 -25.28 -33.46
CA MET A 356 -51.86 -25.12 -34.87
C MET A 356 -50.45 -25.57 -35.24
N GLU A 357 -49.44 -25.35 -34.38
CA GLU A 357 -48.06 -25.83 -34.64
C GLU A 357 -47.95 -27.35 -34.60
N THR A 358 -48.60 -28.01 -33.62
CA THR A 358 -48.62 -29.47 -33.53
C THR A 358 -49.41 -30.13 -34.68
N ALA A 359 -50.40 -29.43 -35.23
CA ALA A 359 -51.12 -29.85 -36.44
C ALA A 359 -50.31 -29.61 -37.73
N ALA A 360 -49.44 -28.60 -37.78
CA ALA A 360 -48.59 -28.31 -38.93
C ALA A 360 -47.45 -29.34 -39.10
N VAL A 361 -46.85 -29.82 -38.00
CA VAL A 361 -45.82 -30.88 -38.01
C VAL A 361 -46.39 -32.25 -38.38
N ARG A 362 -47.72 -32.45 -38.25
CA ARG A 362 -48.41 -33.71 -38.57
C ARG A 362 -49.01 -33.76 -39.99
N ARG A 363 -48.81 -32.74 -40.82
CA ARG A 363 -49.19 -32.82 -42.24
C ARG A 363 -48.04 -33.46 -43.04
N PRO A 364 -48.28 -34.61 -43.70
CA PRO A 364 -47.25 -35.34 -44.46
C PRO A 364 -46.78 -34.61 -45.71
#